data_AF-A0A523PD92-F1
#
_entry.id   AF-A0A523PD92-F1
#
_cell.length_a   1.000
_cell.length_b   1.000
_cell.length_c   1.000
_cell.angle_alpha   90.00
_cell.angle_beta   90.00
_cell.angle_gamma   90.00
#
_symmetry.space_group_name_H-M   'P 1'
#
loop_
_entity.id
_entity.type
_entity.pdbx_description
1 polymer ?
#
loop_
_entity_poly.entity_id
_entity_poly.type
_entity_poly.pdbx_seq_one_letter_code
_entity_poly.pdbx_strand_id
1 'polypeptide(L)'
;MNIYSDSEYPIREAIVRAHADTLASYSAPGTWWSGAQRSAIVAEARAARCAAGLQEPSENGEANAVHADLPEAARRVARQVAVSSNDLDRTFFDQALSDGLRDTEYLETVGIVACVSGMDVFARGIGVPPRKLAPPASGEPSRKRPESARAEGAWPETVPGGRRGGQDAIAAYGSNAVEAAPFIYRALSLVPADARALIQLAVAQYLEIENFMNLDFTYEPDISRAQVELLAARVSAINQCFY
;
A
#
# COMPACT_ATOMS: atom_id res chain seq x y z
N MET A 1 -0.75 -22.10 -1.22
CA MET A 1 -2.10 -22.18 -0.60
C MET A 1 -2.90 -21.01 -1.16
N ASN A 2 -4.07 -21.26 -1.77
CA ASN A 2 -4.89 -20.20 -2.34
C ASN A 2 -5.60 -19.46 -1.19
N ILE A 3 -5.28 -18.19 -0.97
CA ILE A 3 -5.86 -17.38 0.12
C ILE A 3 -7.33 -17.01 -0.12
N TYR A 4 -7.89 -17.27 -1.30
CA TYR A 4 -9.28 -16.99 -1.68
C TYR A 4 -10.07 -18.26 -2.04
N SER A 5 -9.73 -19.41 -1.45
CA SER A 5 -10.40 -20.70 -1.72
C SER A 5 -11.87 -20.77 -1.30
N ASP A 6 -12.31 -19.82 -0.49
CA ASP A 6 -13.67 -19.61 0.03
C ASP A 6 -14.47 -18.56 -0.77
N SER A 7 -13.92 -18.01 -1.86
CA SER A 7 -14.68 -17.15 -2.77
C SER A 7 -15.53 -17.98 -3.73
N GLU A 8 -16.75 -17.51 -3.99
CA GLU A 8 -17.62 -18.07 -5.04
C GLU A 8 -17.16 -17.70 -6.46
N TYR A 9 -16.27 -16.71 -6.58
CA TYR A 9 -15.76 -16.22 -7.85
C TYR A 9 -14.35 -16.76 -8.14
N PRO A 10 -14.03 -17.12 -9.39
CA PRO A 10 -12.66 -17.43 -9.77
C PRO A 10 -11.80 -16.15 -9.69
N ILE A 11 -10.65 -16.25 -9.02
CA ILE A 11 -9.71 -15.13 -8.87
C ILE A 11 -8.45 -15.42 -9.68
N ARG A 12 -8.01 -14.45 -10.50
CA ARG A 12 -6.76 -14.55 -11.28
C ARG A 12 -5.58 -14.88 -10.35
N GLU A 13 -4.75 -15.85 -10.74
CA GLU A 13 -3.62 -16.32 -9.93
C GLU A 13 -2.65 -15.19 -9.56
N ALA A 14 -2.45 -14.23 -10.46
CA ALA A 14 -1.62 -13.05 -10.20
C ALA A 14 -2.12 -12.22 -9.00
N ILE A 15 -3.43 -12.04 -8.85
CA ILE A 15 -4.03 -11.35 -7.70
C ILE A 15 -3.83 -12.17 -6.42
N VAL A 16 -4.11 -13.48 -6.48
CA VAL A 16 -3.93 -14.38 -5.32
C VAL A 16 -2.49 -14.31 -4.81
N ARG A 17 -1.51 -14.38 -5.73
CA ARG A 17 -0.08 -14.32 -5.40
C ARG A 17 0.31 -12.95 -4.82
N ALA A 18 -0.02 -11.86 -5.50
CA ALA A 18 0.32 -10.51 -5.04
C ALA A 18 -0.27 -10.19 -3.66
N HIS A 19 -1.51 -10.61 -3.41
CA HIS A 19 -2.14 -10.45 -2.10
C HIS A 19 -1.49 -11.32 -1.03
N ALA A 20 -1.18 -12.59 -1.34
CA ALA A 20 -0.52 -13.48 -0.40
C ALA A 20 0.88 -12.96 0.00
N ASP A 21 1.66 -12.52 -0.97
CA ASP A 21 3.01 -11.95 -0.76
C ASP A 21 2.93 -10.65 0.05
N THR A 22 1.96 -9.78 -0.25
CA THR A 22 1.75 -8.54 0.49
C THR A 22 1.37 -8.82 1.95
N LEU A 23 0.41 -9.71 2.22
CA LEU A 23 0.00 -10.06 3.59
C LEU A 23 1.17 -10.68 4.38
N ALA A 24 1.94 -11.56 3.75
CA ALA A 24 3.13 -12.14 4.37
C ALA A 24 4.15 -11.05 4.76
N SER A 25 4.31 -10.01 3.94
CA SER A 25 5.21 -8.89 4.23
C SER A 25 4.76 -8.04 5.43
N TYR A 26 3.49 -8.05 5.81
CA TYR A 26 2.98 -7.30 6.98
C TYR A 26 3.13 -8.06 8.30
N SER A 27 3.45 -9.35 8.24
CA SER A 27 3.88 -10.14 9.39
C SER A 27 5.41 -10.19 9.54
N ALA A 28 6.18 -9.82 8.51
CA ALA A 28 7.65 -9.81 8.54
C ALA A 28 8.22 -8.40 8.85
N PRO A 29 9.45 -8.29 9.37
CA PRO A 29 10.13 -6.99 9.48
C PRO A 29 10.27 -6.30 8.12
N GLY A 30 9.95 -5.00 8.08
CA GLY A 30 10.00 -4.17 6.88
C GLY A 30 11.26 -3.31 6.81
N THR A 31 11.11 -2.10 6.28
CA THR A 31 12.24 -1.16 6.16
C THR A 31 12.52 -0.49 7.50
N TRP A 32 11.51 -0.06 8.24
CA TRP A 32 11.61 0.70 9.48
C TRP A 32 10.77 0.10 10.61
N TRP A 33 9.67 -0.58 10.28
CA TRP A 33 8.84 -1.25 11.26
C TRP A 33 9.13 -2.74 11.39
N SER A 34 9.11 -3.24 12.62
CA SER A 34 9.18 -4.69 12.89
C SER A 34 7.90 -5.38 12.41
N GLY A 35 7.92 -6.72 12.30
CA GLY A 35 6.71 -7.47 11.94
C GLY A 35 5.54 -7.19 12.90
N ALA A 36 5.83 -7.05 14.20
CA ALA A 36 4.83 -6.72 15.22
C ALA A 36 4.22 -5.33 14.99
N GLN A 37 5.04 -4.33 14.68
CA GLN A 37 4.58 -2.96 14.41
C GLN A 37 3.80 -2.87 13.09
N ARG A 38 4.23 -3.57 12.02
CA ARG A 38 3.51 -3.62 10.74
C ARG A 38 2.13 -4.28 10.90
N SER A 39 2.06 -5.37 11.64
CA SER A 39 0.78 -6.02 12.00
C SER A 39 -0.11 -5.10 12.84
N ALA A 40 0.46 -4.33 13.77
CA ALA A 40 -0.28 -3.35 14.56
C ALA A 40 -0.81 -2.17 13.71
N ILE A 41 -0.07 -1.70 12.70
CA ILE A 41 -0.53 -0.68 11.75
C ILE A 41 -1.74 -1.19 10.96
N VAL A 42 -1.70 -2.45 10.49
CA VAL A 42 -2.84 -3.08 9.81
C VAL A 42 -4.06 -3.17 10.73
N ALA A 43 -3.87 -3.58 11.98
CA ALA A 43 -4.96 -3.64 12.96
C ALA A 43 -5.57 -2.25 13.22
N GLU A 44 -4.73 -1.23 13.43
CA GLU A 44 -5.16 0.16 13.66
C GLU A 44 -5.98 0.70 12.46
N ALA A 45 -5.53 0.45 11.23
CA ALA A 45 -6.25 0.86 10.03
C ALA A 45 -7.60 0.17 9.90
N ARG A 46 -7.68 -1.14 10.15
CA ARG A 46 -8.94 -1.90 10.12
C ARG A 46 -9.90 -1.41 11.20
N ALA A 47 -9.43 -1.21 12.42
CA ALA A 47 -10.23 -0.70 13.53
C ALA A 47 -10.81 0.68 13.22
N ALA A 48 -10.00 1.58 12.65
CA ALA A 48 -10.45 2.92 12.25
C ALA A 48 -11.52 2.87 11.16
N ARG A 49 -11.34 2.01 10.15
CA ARG A 49 -12.31 1.82 9.06
C ARG A 49 -13.62 1.21 9.55
N CYS A 50 -13.55 0.24 10.47
CA CYS A 50 -14.74 -0.32 11.12
C CYS A 50 -15.49 0.75 11.92
N ALA A 51 -14.79 1.53 12.74
CA ALA A 51 -15.39 2.60 13.54
C ALA A 51 -16.04 3.69 12.67
N ALA A 52 -15.46 3.96 11.49
CA ALA A 52 -16.00 4.90 10.51
C ALA A 52 -17.14 4.32 9.63
N GLY A 53 -17.49 3.05 9.77
CA GLY A 53 -18.50 2.38 8.93
C GLY A 53 -18.04 2.12 7.48
N LEU A 54 -16.74 2.17 7.21
CA LEU A 54 -16.15 1.93 5.89
C LEU A 54 -15.88 0.44 5.63
N GLN A 55 -15.87 -0.37 6.69
CA GLN A 55 -15.55 -1.79 6.67
C GLN A 55 -16.35 -2.54 7.73
N GLU A 56 -16.74 -3.78 7.43
CA GLU A 56 -17.43 -4.63 8.39
C GLU A 56 -16.45 -5.16 9.45
N PRO A 57 -16.87 -5.29 10.71
CA PRO A 57 -16.05 -5.94 11.73
C PRO A 57 -15.79 -7.40 11.35
N SER A 58 -14.57 -7.87 11.59
CA SER A 58 -14.24 -9.28 11.40
C SER A 58 -14.97 -10.13 12.45
N GLU A 59 -15.86 -11.04 12.01
CA GLU A 59 -16.57 -12.00 12.88
C GLU A 59 -15.63 -12.88 13.72
N ASN A 60 -14.39 -13.05 13.24
CA ASN A 60 -13.37 -13.84 13.91
C ASN A 60 -12.54 -13.06 14.95
N GLY A 61 -12.99 -11.86 15.31
CA GLY A 61 -12.26 -10.91 16.15
C GLY A 61 -11.02 -10.37 15.44
N GLU A 62 -10.56 -9.20 15.87
CA GLU A 62 -9.18 -8.75 15.64
C GLU A 62 -8.23 -9.60 16.49
N ALA A 63 -8.24 -10.92 16.28
CA ALA A 63 -7.32 -11.84 16.94
C ALA A 63 -5.94 -11.65 16.32
N ASN A 64 -5.29 -10.56 16.79
CA ASN A 64 -3.88 -10.20 16.84
C ASN A 64 -3.77 -8.67 16.89
N ALA A 65 -4.50 -8.00 17.79
CA ALA A 65 -4.02 -6.73 18.34
C ALA A 65 -2.72 -7.05 19.09
N VAL A 66 -1.64 -7.22 18.33
CA VAL A 66 -0.30 -7.32 18.88
C VAL A 66 -0.11 -5.98 19.55
N HIS A 67 0.00 -5.99 20.89
CA HIS A 67 0.48 -4.84 21.63
C HIS A 67 1.95 -4.64 21.24
N ALA A 68 2.15 -4.05 20.06
CA ALA A 68 3.42 -3.56 19.60
C ALA A 68 3.61 -2.14 20.14
N ASP A 69 4.82 -1.84 20.54
CA ASP A 69 5.23 -0.48 20.84
C ASP A 69 5.29 0.32 19.53
N LEU A 70 4.17 0.96 19.20
CA LEU A 70 3.99 1.78 18.01
C LEU A 70 3.72 3.22 18.47
N PRO A 71 4.55 4.20 18.06
CA PRO A 71 4.37 5.60 18.45
C PRO A 71 2.97 6.12 18.13
N GLU A 72 2.44 6.98 19.00
CA GLU A 72 1.08 7.53 18.79
C GLU A 72 0.95 8.30 17.47
N ALA A 73 2.03 8.96 17.03
CA ALA A 73 2.08 9.59 15.72
C ALA A 73 1.85 8.60 14.57
N ALA A 74 2.43 7.39 14.63
CA ALA A 74 2.21 6.36 13.60
C ALA A 74 0.77 5.84 13.63
N ARG A 75 0.19 5.65 14.83
CA ARG A 75 -1.22 5.27 14.98
C ARG A 75 -2.15 6.33 14.38
N ARG A 76 -1.91 7.60 14.67
CA ARG A 76 -2.67 8.73 14.09
C ARG A 76 -2.57 8.76 12.57
N VAL A 77 -1.36 8.59 12.01
CA VAL A 77 -1.15 8.48 10.55
C VAL A 77 -1.95 7.31 9.99
N ALA A 78 -1.87 6.13 10.61
CA ALA A 78 -2.60 4.95 10.15
C ALA A 78 -4.12 5.16 10.13
N ARG A 79 -4.69 5.73 11.21
CA ARG A 79 -6.12 6.04 11.30
C ARG A 79 -6.56 7.06 10.24
N GLN A 80 -5.83 8.16 10.09
CA GLN A 80 -6.17 9.23 9.15
C GLN A 80 -6.09 8.75 7.70
N VAL A 81 -5.01 8.06 7.32
CA VAL A 81 -4.85 7.52 5.96
C VAL A 81 -5.95 6.50 5.64
N ALA A 82 -6.38 5.70 6.63
CA ALA A 82 -7.37 4.65 6.42
C ALA A 82 -8.81 5.16 6.19
N VAL A 83 -9.13 6.36 6.69
CA VAL A 83 -10.50 6.91 6.76
C VAL A 83 -10.68 8.19 5.95
N SER A 84 -9.69 9.07 5.93
CA SER A 84 -9.82 10.46 5.45
C SER A 84 -8.50 10.94 4.84
N SER A 85 -8.02 10.20 3.84
CA SER A 85 -6.76 10.47 3.13
C SER A 85 -6.81 11.74 2.28
N ASN A 86 -7.99 12.19 1.88
CA ASN A 86 -8.22 13.44 1.15
C ASN A 86 -7.97 14.70 1.99
N ASP A 87 -7.94 14.56 3.33
CA ASP A 87 -7.67 15.66 4.26
C ASP A 87 -6.17 15.80 4.58
N LEU A 88 -5.32 14.93 4.01
CA LEU A 88 -3.88 14.98 4.24
C LEU A 88 -3.28 16.16 3.48
N ASP A 89 -2.61 17.03 4.23
CA ASP A 89 -1.84 18.15 3.69
C ASP A 89 -0.40 18.13 4.21
N ARG A 90 0.39 19.12 3.77
CA ARG A 90 1.77 19.26 4.24
C ARG A 90 1.86 19.50 5.75
N THR A 91 0.89 20.21 6.33
CA THR A 91 0.83 20.47 7.77
C THR A 91 0.73 19.17 8.57
N PHE A 92 -0.10 18.23 8.11
CA PHE A 92 -0.23 16.91 8.72
C PHE A 92 1.08 16.12 8.66
N PHE A 93 1.77 16.14 7.52
CA PHE A 93 3.08 15.51 7.36
C PHE A 93 4.13 16.13 8.30
N ASP A 94 4.26 17.46 8.29
CA ASP A 94 5.23 18.19 9.13
C ASP A 94 4.95 17.95 10.64
N GLN A 95 3.68 17.88 11.04
CA GLN A 95 3.28 17.55 12.42
C GLN A 95 3.63 16.11 12.79
N ALA A 96 3.48 15.15 11.87
CA ALA A 96 3.90 13.78 12.12
C ALA A 96 5.42 13.70 12.38
N LEU A 97 6.22 14.49 11.66
CA LEU A 97 7.67 14.58 11.90
C LEU A 97 8.00 15.24 13.24
N SER A 98 7.33 16.35 13.58
CA SER A 98 7.57 17.03 14.87
C SER A 98 7.19 16.17 16.08
N ASP A 99 6.25 15.24 15.89
CA ASP A 99 5.85 14.29 16.92
C ASP A 99 6.79 13.07 17.02
N GLY A 100 7.90 13.08 16.28
CA GLY A 100 9.00 12.13 16.42
C GLY A 100 9.04 11.03 15.36
N LEU A 101 8.18 11.05 14.33
CA LEU A 101 8.34 10.14 13.20
C LEU A 101 9.45 10.60 12.25
N ARG A 102 10.15 9.63 11.67
CA ARG A 102 10.93 9.87 10.45
C ARG A 102 10.01 9.89 9.24
N ASP A 103 10.41 10.62 8.21
CA ASP A 103 9.74 10.64 6.91
C ASP A 103 9.53 9.23 6.35
N THR A 104 10.52 8.35 6.56
CA THR A 104 10.46 6.97 6.13
C THR A 104 9.49 6.10 6.92
N GLU A 105 9.34 6.33 8.23
CA GLU A 105 8.35 5.64 9.07
C GLU A 105 6.93 6.05 8.71
N TYR A 106 6.75 7.35 8.45
CA TYR A 106 5.51 7.89 7.89
C TYR A 106 5.15 7.19 6.57
N LEU A 107 6.09 7.12 5.62
CA LEU A 107 5.84 6.51 4.30
C LEU A 107 5.60 5.01 4.37
N GLU A 108 6.32 4.26 5.22
CA GLU A 108 6.01 2.85 5.42
C GLU A 108 4.59 2.65 5.95
N THR A 109 4.17 3.49 6.90
CA THR A 109 2.83 3.46 7.47
C THR A 109 1.77 3.74 6.38
N VAL A 110 1.97 4.79 5.57
CA VAL A 110 1.08 5.13 4.45
C VAL A 110 0.97 3.97 3.46
N GLY A 111 2.10 3.36 3.08
CA GLY A 111 2.14 2.25 2.13
C GLY A 111 1.39 1.01 2.63
N ILE A 112 1.59 0.63 3.90
CA ILE A 112 0.88 -0.49 4.52
C ILE A 112 -0.64 -0.24 4.51
N VAL A 113 -1.06 0.94 4.97
CA VAL A 113 -2.48 1.28 5.08
C VAL A 113 -3.16 1.37 3.72
N ALA A 114 -2.51 1.97 2.72
CA ALA A 114 -3.06 2.08 1.37
C ALA A 114 -3.31 0.70 0.75
N CYS A 115 -2.31 -0.18 0.79
CA CYS A 115 -2.40 -1.52 0.23
C CYS A 115 -3.42 -2.39 0.96
N VAL A 116 -3.38 -2.44 2.31
CA VAL A 116 -4.33 -3.29 3.06
C VAL A 116 -5.77 -2.81 2.91
N SER A 117 -6.00 -1.50 2.82
CA SER A 117 -7.34 -0.95 2.57
C SER A 117 -7.87 -1.38 1.21
N GLY A 118 -7.04 -1.33 0.16
CA GLY A 118 -7.41 -1.81 -1.17
C GLY A 118 -7.70 -3.32 -1.20
N MET A 119 -6.88 -4.11 -0.50
CA MET A 119 -7.08 -5.56 -0.39
C MET A 119 -8.34 -5.95 0.39
N ASP A 120 -8.67 -5.21 1.44
CA ASP A 120 -9.89 -5.43 2.23
C ASP A 120 -11.14 -5.03 1.44
N VAL A 121 -11.07 -3.95 0.63
CA VAL A 121 -12.13 -3.60 -0.32
C VAL A 121 -12.30 -4.68 -1.39
N PHE A 122 -11.20 -5.23 -1.91
CA PHE A 122 -11.25 -6.36 -2.84
C PHE A 122 -11.92 -7.58 -2.21
N ALA A 123 -11.53 -7.96 -0.99
CA ALA A 123 -12.13 -9.08 -0.25
C ALA A 123 -13.65 -8.88 -0.07
N ARG A 124 -14.07 -7.68 0.36
CA ARG A 124 -15.49 -7.32 0.45
C ARG A 124 -16.20 -7.48 -0.91
N GLY A 125 -15.59 -7.04 -2.00
CA GLY A 125 -16.15 -7.11 -3.35
C GLY A 125 -16.42 -8.53 -3.83
N ILE A 126 -15.61 -9.49 -3.43
CA ILE A 126 -15.78 -10.92 -3.78
C ILE A 126 -16.53 -11.74 -2.71
N GLY A 127 -17.12 -11.07 -1.73
CA GLY A 127 -17.97 -11.68 -0.71
C GLY A 127 -17.24 -12.45 0.39
N VAL A 128 -15.95 -12.18 0.63
CA VAL A 128 -15.14 -12.88 1.65
C VAL A 128 -14.63 -11.90 2.72
N PRO A 129 -14.37 -12.37 3.95
CA PRO A 129 -13.84 -11.50 4.99
C PRO A 129 -12.41 -11.03 4.67
N PRO A 130 -11.99 -9.87 5.21
CA PRO A 130 -10.59 -9.45 5.25
C PRO A 130 -9.65 -10.58 5.69
N ARG A 131 -8.52 -10.76 4.99
CA ARG A 131 -7.60 -11.85 5.30
C ARG A 131 -6.82 -11.57 6.58
N LYS A 132 -6.72 -12.61 7.43
CA LYS A 132 -5.92 -12.56 8.65
C LYS A 132 -4.43 -12.51 8.30
N LEU A 133 -3.68 -11.74 9.08
CA LEU A 133 -2.22 -11.80 9.05
C LEU A 133 -1.74 -13.06 9.79
N ALA A 134 -0.62 -13.60 9.34
CA ALA A 134 0.11 -14.59 10.13
C ALA A 134 0.63 -13.94 11.43
N PRO A 135 0.92 -14.72 12.49
CA PRO A 135 1.62 -14.20 13.64
C PRO A 135 2.88 -13.44 13.24
N PRO A 136 3.19 -12.29 13.86
CA PRO A 136 4.37 -11.53 13.52
C PRO A 136 5.65 -12.35 13.66
N ALA A 137 6.49 -12.33 12.64
CA ALA A 137 7.82 -12.90 12.67
C ALA A 137 8.77 -11.95 13.41
N SER A 138 9.67 -12.55 14.20
CA SER A 138 10.79 -11.83 14.82
C SER A 138 11.80 -11.34 13.79
N GLY A 139 12.54 -10.30 14.14
CA GLY A 139 13.65 -9.77 13.35
C GLY A 139 13.67 -8.25 13.35
N GLU A 140 14.79 -7.69 12.89
CA GLU A 140 15.00 -6.25 12.85
C GLU A 140 14.62 -5.66 11.49
N PRO A 141 14.03 -4.45 11.47
CA PRO A 141 13.86 -3.70 10.22
C PRO A 141 15.21 -3.40 9.57
N SER A 142 15.25 -3.32 8.23
CA SER A 142 16.52 -3.10 7.52
C SER A 142 17.16 -1.73 7.77
N ARG A 143 16.34 -0.73 8.11
CA ARG A 143 16.69 0.68 8.36
C ARG A 143 17.51 1.32 7.24
N LYS A 144 17.35 0.83 6.01
CA LYS A 144 18.09 1.32 4.84
C LYS A 144 17.29 2.40 4.12
N ARG A 145 17.76 3.65 4.23
CA ARG A 145 17.33 4.75 3.36
C ARG A 145 18.04 4.64 1.99
N PRO A 146 17.35 4.83 0.87
CA PRO A 146 17.98 4.97 -0.44
C PRO A 146 18.98 6.13 -0.49
N GLU A 147 20.18 5.89 -1.03
CA GLU A 147 21.24 6.92 -1.12
C GLU A 147 20.96 7.96 -2.21
N SER A 148 20.22 7.55 -3.25
CA SER A 148 19.88 8.41 -4.38
C SER A 148 18.63 9.27 -4.13
N ALA A 149 17.99 9.15 -2.96
CA ALA A 149 16.86 9.98 -2.56
C ALA A 149 17.24 11.48 -2.60
N ARG A 150 16.33 12.32 -3.10
CA ARG A 150 16.52 13.77 -3.16
C ARG A 150 15.19 14.49 -3.26
N ALA A 151 15.21 15.80 -3.01
CA ALA A 151 14.05 16.65 -3.23
C ALA A 151 13.67 16.69 -4.73
N GLU A 152 12.49 16.19 -5.07
CA GLU A 152 11.91 16.25 -6.43
C GLU A 152 10.55 17.00 -6.47
N GLY A 153 10.20 17.72 -5.40
CA GLY A 153 8.98 18.55 -5.31
C GLY A 153 7.82 17.93 -4.51
N ALA A 154 7.96 16.68 -4.04
CA ALA A 154 7.06 16.08 -3.05
C ALA A 154 7.36 16.60 -1.62
N TRP A 155 6.52 16.27 -0.63
CA TRP A 155 6.79 16.62 0.77
C TRP A 155 8.06 15.93 1.30
N PRO A 156 8.20 14.58 1.22
CA PRO A 156 9.47 13.91 1.44
C PRO A 156 10.36 13.89 0.18
N GLU A 157 11.62 13.55 0.37
CA GLU A 157 12.50 13.19 -0.75
C GLU A 157 12.01 11.92 -1.46
N THR A 158 12.35 11.78 -2.73
CA THR A 158 12.03 10.59 -3.54
C THR A 158 13.26 10.07 -4.28
N VAL A 159 13.25 8.79 -4.63
CA VAL A 159 14.24 8.19 -5.53
C VAL A 159 13.87 8.58 -6.97
N PRO A 160 14.77 9.22 -7.73
CA PRO A 160 14.50 9.52 -9.13
C PRO A 160 14.40 8.24 -9.96
N GLY A 161 13.60 8.25 -11.03
CA GLY A 161 13.71 7.23 -12.08
C GLY A 161 15.02 7.30 -12.85
N GLY A 162 15.27 6.34 -13.73
CA GLY A 162 16.41 6.41 -14.64
C GLY A 162 17.77 6.17 -13.98
N ARG A 163 18.82 6.62 -14.68
CA ARG A 163 20.20 6.62 -14.17
C ARG A 163 20.38 7.42 -12.88
N ARG A 164 19.51 8.39 -12.59
CA ARG A 164 19.62 9.25 -11.40
C ARG A 164 19.31 8.49 -10.11
N GLY A 165 18.38 7.54 -10.12
CA GLY A 165 18.12 6.65 -8.97
C GLY A 165 18.97 5.38 -8.96
N GLY A 166 19.54 4.99 -10.10
CA GLY A 166 20.52 3.90 -10.16
C GLY A 166 19.99 2.59 -9.56
N GLN A 167 20.70 2.02 -8.59
CA GLN A 167 20.31 0.76 -7.93
C GLN A 167 19.07 0.92 -7.05
N ASP A 168 18.85 2.10 -6.46
CA ASP A 168 17.65 2.34 -5.65
C ASP A 168 16.39 2.40 -6.52
N ALA A 169 16.50 2.91 -7.75
CA ALA A 169 15.38 2.88 -8.71
C ALA A 169 14.99 1.43 -9.05
N ILE A 170 15.96 0.56 -9.27
CA ILE A 170 15.71 -0.88 -9.48
C ILE A 170 15.11 -1.50 -8.20
N ALA A 171 15.60 -1.10 -7.03
CA ALA A 171 15.08 -1.57 -5.75
C ALA A 171 13.62 -1.17 -5.51
N ALA A 172 13.22 0.05 -5.86
CA ALA A 172 11.87 0.55 -5.63
C ALA A 172 10.89 0.18 -6.77
N TYR A 173 11.33 0.30 -8.03
CA TYR A 173 10.46 0.22 -9.20
C TYR A 173 10.62 -1.06 -10.02
N GLY A 174 11.60 -1.91 -9.69
CA GLY A 174 11.92 -3.11 -10.47
C GLY A 174 12.64 -2.83 -11.79
N SER A 175 12.87 -1.56 -12.14
CA SER A 175 13.51 -1.13 -13.37
C SER A 175 14.26 0.19 -13.16
N ASN A 176 15.28 0.44 -13.99
CA ASN A 176 15.96 1.74 -14.07
C ASN A 176 15.47 2.57 -15.28
N ALA A 177 14.37 2.19 -15.93
CA ALA A 177 13.70 3.02 -16.91
C ALA A 177 13.13 4.28 -16.23
N VAL A 178 13.07 5.41 -16.95
CA VAL A 178 12.52 6.66 -16.38
C VAL A 178 11.00 6.54 -16.24
N GLU A 179 10.40 5.86 -17.20
CA GLU A 179 8.97 5.59 -17.33
C GLU A 179 8.46 4.71 -16.20
N ALA A 180 9.31 3.85 -15.63
CA ALA A 180 8.97 2.97 -14.50
C ALA A 180 8.78 3.71 -13.16
N ALA A 181 9.03 5.02 -13.11
CA ALA A 181 8.92 5.83 -11.90
C ALA A 181 7.95 7.02 -12.08
N PRO A 182 6.66 6.80 -12.36
CA PRO A 182 5.65 7.85 -12.26
C PRO A 182 5.55 8.32 -10.80
N PHE A 183 5.12 9.58 -10.57
CA PHE A 183 5.13 10.19 -9.24
C PHE A 183 4.35 9.39 -8.18
N ILE A 184 3.27 8.71 -8.58
CA ILE A 184 2.50 7.83 -7.69
C ILE A 184 3.36 6.69 -7.11
N TYR A 185 4.26 6.10 -7.89
CA TYR A 185 5.19 5.07 -7.41
C TYR A 185 6.34 5.68 -6.61
N ARG A 186 6.75 6.92 -6.93
CA ARG A 186 7.81 7.61 -6.18
C ARG A 186 7.41 7.94 -4.76
N ALA A 187 6.13 8.11 -4.47
CA ALA A 187 5.62 8.46 -3.15
C ALA A 187 6.13 7.52 -2.04
N LEU A 188 6.32 6.23 -2.32
CA LEU A 188 6.82 5.24 -1.35
C LEU A 188 8.30 4.87 -1.54
N SER A 189 9.03 5.60 -2.39
CA SER A 189 10.36 5.17 -2.82
C SER A 189 11.44 5.18 -1.74
N LEU A 190 11.20 5.84 -0.60
CA LEU A 190 12.06 5.75 0.59
C LEU A 190 11.92 4.43 1.35
N VAL A 191 10.94 3.60 0.98
CA VAL A 191 10.68 2.24 1.49
C VAL A 191 10.59 1.25 0.32
N PRO A 192 11.72 0.90 -0.32
CA PRO A 192 11.72 0.23 -1.64
C PRO A 192 10.95 -1.09 -1.69
N ALA A 193 10.96 -1.87 -0.61
CA ALA A 193 10.21 -3.12 -0.54
C ALA A 193 8.69 -2.88 -0.61
N ASP A 194 8.19 -1.90 0.14
CA ASP A 194 6.77 -1.53 0.15
C ASP A 194 6.36 -0.83 -1.16
N ALA A 195 7.23 0.00 -1.74
CA ALA A 195 7.02 0.56 -3.09
C ALA A 195 6.84 -0.55 -4.13
N ARG A 196 7.71 -1.57 -4.11
CA ARG A 196 7.61 -2.71 -5.02
C ARG A 196 6.32 -3.52 -4.80
N ALA A 197 5.92 -3.74 -3.55
CA ALA A 197 4.68 -4.43 -3.22
C ALA A 197 3.46 -3.67 -3.75
N LEU A 198 3.42 -2.34 -3.59
CA LEU A 198 2.37 -1.49 -4.17
C LEU A 198 2.30 -1.64 -5.71
N ILE A 199 3.45 -1.60 -6.39
CA ILE A 199 3.49 -1.75 -7.86
C ILE A 199 2.99 -3.13 -8.28
N GLN A 200 3.39 -4.19 -7.59
CA GLN A 200 2.93 -5.55 -7.88
C GLN A 200 1.43 -5.71 -7.68
N LEU A 201 0.85 -5.08 -6.64
CA LEU A 201 -0.60 -5.02 -6.46
C LEU A 201 -1.28 -4.26 -7.59
N ALA A 202 -0.78 -3.06 -7.95
CA ALA A 202 -1.34 -2.25 -9.02
C ALA A 202 -1.31 -2.98 -10.38
N VAL A 203 -0.19 -3.67 -10.68
CA VAL A 203 -0.05 -4.52 -11.87
C VAL A 203 -1.06 -5.67 -11.85
N ALA A 204 -1.17 -6.40 -10.73
CA ALA A 204 -2.08 -7.54 -10.65
C ALA A 204 -3.55 -7.12 -10.75
N GLN A 205 -3.94 -6.01 -10.12
CA GLN A 205 -5.32 -5.57 -9.99
C GLN A 205 -5.81 -4.70 -11.15
N TYR A 206 -4.94 -3.87 -11.73
CA TYR A 206 -5.34 -2.82 -12.67
C TYR A 206 -4.59 -2.91 -13.99
N LEU A 207 -3.29 -2.59 -14.02
CA LEU A 207 -2.56 -2.45 -15.29
C LEU A 207 -1.04 -2.42 -15.12
N GLU A 208 -0.34 -3.08 -16.04
CA GLU A 208 1.11 -2.92 -16.28
C GLU A 208 1.45 -1.57 -16.92
N ILE A 209 2.56 -0.96 -16.50
CA ILE A 209 2.95 0.37 -17.00
C ILE A 209 3.23 0.38 -18.51
N GLU A 210 3.69 -0.76 -19.04
CA GLU A 210 3.93 -1.00 -20.46
C GLU A 210 2.62 -0.95 -21.28
N ASN A 211 1.49 -1.26 -20.66
CA ASN A 211 0.16 -1.24 -21.27
C ASN A 211 -0.61 0.06 -21.01
N PHE A 212 0.02 1.08 -20.40
CA PHE A 212 -0.63 2.34 -20.06
C PHE A 212 -1.21 3.06 -21.29
N MET A 213 -0.46 3.07 -22.40
CA MET A 213 -0.89 3.66 -23.68
C MET A 213 -1.62 2.67 -24.60
N ASN A 214 -1.78 1.42 -24.19
CA ASN A 214 -2.56 0.43 -24.92
C ASN A 214 -4.03 0.51 -24.46
N LEU A 215 -4.81 1.35 -25.15
CA LEU A 215 -6.21 1.59 -24.82
C LEU A 215 -7.14 0.41 -25.09
N ASP A 216 -6.64 -0.65 -25.72
CA ASP A 216 -7.39 -1.89 -25.97
C ASP A 216 -7.05 -2.99 -24.96
N PHE A 217 -6.02 -2.80 -24.12
CA PHE A 217 -5.61 -3.80 -23.14
C PHE A 217 -6.63 -3.91 -22.00
N THR A 218 -7.04 -5.14 -21.69
CA THR A 218 -7.78 -5.48 -20.48
C THR A 218 -7.36 -6.85 -19.98
N TYR A 219 -7.32 -7.03 -18.65
CA TYR A 219 -7.18 -8.37 -18.05
C TYR A 219 -8.48 -9.17 -18.13
N GLU A 220 -9.62 -8.50 -18.30
CA GLU A 220 -10.96 -9.10 -18.28
C GLU A 220 -11.67 -8.79 -19.62
N PRO A 221 -11.79 -9.77 -20.55
CA PRO A 221 -12.38 -9.54 -21.86
C PRO A 221 -13.82 -9.00 -21.84
N ASP A 222 -14.56 -9.27 -20.76
CA ASP A 222 -15.96 -8.82 -20.59
C ASP A 222 -16.07 -7.35 -20.16
N ILE A 223 -14.97 -6.72 -19.75
CA ILE A 223 -14.92 -5.30 -19.38
C ILE A 223 -13.86 -4.62 -20.25
N SER A 224 -14.31 -3.81 -21.19
CA SER A 224 -13.41 -3.03 -22.03
C SER A 224 -12.55 -2.08 -21.19
N ARG A 225 -11.38 -1.72 -21.71
CA ARG A 225 -10.51 -0.75 -21.05
C ARG A 225 -11.21 0.57 -20.72
N ALA A 226 -12.05 1.08 -21.62
CA ALA A 226 -12.83 2.30 -21.37
C ALA A 226 -13.81 2.17 -20.19
N GLN A 227 -14.42 1.00 -20.00
CA GLN A 227 -15.28 0.74 -18.84
C GLN A 227 -14.46 0.67 -17.55
N VAL A 228 -13.29 0.02 -17.56
CA VAL A 228 -12.37 0.01 -16.42
C VAL A 228 -11.96 1.44 -16.05
N GLU A 229 -11.57 2.26 -17.02
CA GLU A 229 -11.18 3.66 -16.78
C GLU A 229 -12.34 4.53 -16.29
N LEU A 230 -13.57 4.30 -16.76
CA LEU A 230 -14.75 5.00 -16.24
C LEU A 230 -14.98 4.68 -14.75
N LEU A 231 -14.83 3.41 -14.36
CA LEU A 231 -14.92 3.00 -12.96
C LEU A 231 -13.78 3.62 -12.13
N ALA A 232 -12.54 3.54 -12.63
CA ALA A 232 -11.37 4.12 -11.97
C ALA A 232 -11.49 5.63 -11.79
N ALA A 233 -11.98 6.35 -12.80
CA ALA A 233 -12.24 7.79 -12.75
C ALA A 233 -13.34 8.12 -11.73
N ARG A 234 -14.42 7.32 -11.65
CA ARG A 234 -15.47 7.51 -10.65
C ARG A 234 -14.94 7.29 -9.24
N VAL A 235 -14.15 6.24 -9.01
CA VAL A 235 -13.51 5.97 -7.71
C VAL A 235 -12.57 7.11 -7.33
N SER A 236 -11.74 7.58 -8.28
CA SER A 236 -10.83 8.70 -8.07
C SER A 236 -11.57 9.99 -7.70
N ALA A 237 -12.69 10.29 -8.37
CA ALA A 237 -13.52 11.44 -8.06
C ALA A 237 -14.17 11.34 -6.66
N ILE A 238 -14.64 10.16 -6.25
CA ILE A 238 -15.20 9.94 -4.91
C ILE A 238 -14.12 10.11 -3.83
N ASN A 239 -12.93 9.57 -4.09
CA ASN A 239 -11.80 9.63 -3.15
C ASN A 239 -11.01 10.94 -3.21
N GLN A 240 -11.40 11.88 -4.08
CA GLN A 240 -10.70 13.15 -4.32
C GLN A 240 -9.21 12.96 -4.67
N CYS A 241 -8.89 11.92 -5.45
CA CYS A 241 -7.54 11.63 -5.91
C CYS A 241 -7.19 12.51 -7.12
N PHE A 242 -6.61 13.69 -6.86
CA PHE A 242 -6.18 14.65 -7.89
C PHE A 242 -4.65 14.78 -7.94
N TYR A 243 -4.13 15.21 -9.10
CA TYR A 243 -2.72 15.55 -9.32
C TYR A 243 -2.52 17.06 -9.34
#